data_AF-A0A0S7ZV88-F1
#
_entry.id   AF-A0A0S7ZV88-F1
#
_cell.length_a   1.000
_cell.length_b   1.000
_cell.length_c   1.000
_cell.angle_alpha   90.00
_cell.angle_beta   90.00
_cell.angle_gamma   90.00
#
_symmetry.space_group_name_H-M   'P 1'
#
loop_
_entity.id
_entity.type
_entity.pdbx_description
1 polymer ?
#
loop_
_entity_poly.entity_id
_entity_poly.type
_entity_poly.pdbx_seq_one_letter_code
_entity_poly.pdbx_strand_id
1 'polypeptide(L)'
;LREAGARRILVLPLYPQYSATTTASTLDAVSQELQQWRWVPELRFVNHYHDHPAYIRALADSIQAAWQTTGRPDKLLFSFHGLPQRYLNAGDPYFCECHKTARLVAEQLQLDATLWETTFQSRFGPEPWLQPYTDHTLEKLAKQGTEHVQVICPGFAADCLETLEEINQQNRVIFLTAGGKTFHYIPALNTEPGHIQLMADVIQQHASDWLTIPPQNDKPSERAMALGAKS
;
A
#
# COMPACT_ATOMS: atom_id res chain seq x y z
N LEU A 1 2.60 -4.49 23.92
CA LEU A 1 3.03 -5.87 23.58
C LEU A 1 3.92 -6.50 24.65
N ARG A 2 5.02 -5.84 25.08
CA ARG A 2 5.90 -6.31 26.17
C ARG A 2 5.16 -6.58 27.48
N GLU A 3 4.37 -5.61 27.94
CA GLU A 3 3.58 -5.73 29.19
C GLU A 3 2.55 -6.86 29.14
N ALA A 4 1.99 -7.10 27.94
CA ALA A 4 1.09 -8.22 27.69
C ALA A 4 1.82 -9.58 27.57
N GLY A 5 3.15 -9.61 27.74
CA GLY A 5 3.95 -10.82 27.70
C GLY A 5 4.08 -11.45 26.31
N ALA A 6 3.82 -10.70 25.22
CA ALA A 6 3.90 -11.23 23.86
C ALA A 6 5.32 -11.73 23.54
N ARG A 7 5.43 -12.98 23.10
CA ARG A 7 6.71 -13.64 22.76
C ARG A 7 6.90 -13.95 21.28
N ARG A 8 5.84 -13.83 20.51
CA ARG A 8 5.83 -13.95 19.06
C ARG A 8 5.14 -12.72 18.52
N ILE A 9 5.85 -11.96 17.69
CA ILE A 9 5.35 -10.72 17.12
C ILE A 9 5.51 -10.83 15.60
N LEU A 10 4.39 -10.73 14.90
CA LEU A 10 4.36 -10.51 13.46
C LEU A 10 4.13 -9.01 13.23
N VAL A 11 5.03 -8.37 12.51
CA VAL A 11 4.87 -6.99 12.05
C VAL A 11 4.44 -7.02 10.59
N LEU A 12 3.27 -6.46 10.33
CA LEU A 12 2.71 -6.28 8.99
C LEU A 12 2.51 -4.78 8.74
N PRO A 13 3.48 -4.11 8.09
CA PRO A 13 3.28 -2.74 7.63
C PRO A 13 2.12 -2.69 6.65
N LEU A 14 1.26 -1.66 6.73
CA LEU A 14 0.11 -1.49 5.83
C LEU A 14 0.50 -0.82 4.50
N TYR A 15 1.72 -1.08 4.05
CA TYR A 15 2.25 -0.65 2.76
C TYR A 15 2.39 -1.90 1.88
N PRO A 16 1.59 -2.05 0.81
CA PRO A 16 1.67 -3.23 -0.03
C PRO A 16 3.03 -3.35 -0.72
N GLN A 17 3.55 -2.25 -1.27
CA GLN A 17 4.85 -2.15 -1.93
C GLN A 17 5.94 -1.77 -0.94
N TYR A 18 7.08 -2.44 -1.01
CA TYR A 18 8.25 -2.11 -0.21
C TYR A 18 8.85 -0.78 -0.64
N SER A 19 9.25 0.04 0.34
CA SER A 19 10.17 1.16 0.15
C SER A 19 11.05 1.33 1.40
N ALA A 20 12.27 1.83 1.20
CA ALA A 20 13.15 2.25 2.28
C ALA A 20 12.54 3.38 3.14
N THR A 21 11.65 4.19 2.56
CA THR A 21 11.00 5.30 3.27
C THR A 21 9.80 4.89 4.13
N THR A 22 9.24 3.69 3.92
CA THR A 22 8.02 3.22 4.60
C THR A 22 8.24 1.90 5.33
N THR A 23 8.47 0.82 4.59
CA THR A 23 8.64 -0.52 5.16
C THR A 23 9.94 -0.60 5.95
N ALA A 24 11.06 -0.14 5.39
CA ALA A 24 12.34 -0.22 6.08
C ALA A 24 12.38 0.72 7.30
N SER A 25 11.84 1.94 7.18
CA SER A 25 11.75 2.86 8.31
C SER A 25 10.87 2.32 9.45
N THR A 26 9.82 1.54 9.12
CA THR A 26 9.04 0.79 10.11
C THR A 26 9.90 -0.27 10.81
N LEU A 27 10.71 -1.01 10.06
CA LEU A 27 11.66 -1.98 10.64
C LEU A 27 12.70 -1.29 11.52
N ASP A 28 13.21 -0.13 11.14
CA ASP A 28 14.16 0.66 11.93
C ASP A 28 13.54 1.05 13.28
N ALA A 29 12.31 1.55 13.28
CA ALA A 29 11.59 1.93 14.50
C ALA A 29 11.33 0.71 15.41
N VAL A 30 10.89 -0.42 14.85
CA VAL A 30 10.73 -1.68 15.60
C VAL A 30 12.05 -2.13 16.19
N SER A 31 13.13 -2.09 15.41
CA SER A 31 14.46 -2.51 15.84
C SER A 31 14.99 -1.62 16.96
N GLN A 32 14.78 -0.30 16.86
CA GLN A 32 15.18 0.67 17.88
C GLN A 32 14.51 0.40 19.24
N GLU A 33 13.21 0.06 19.23
CA GLU A 33 12.49 -0.33 20.44
C GLU A 33 13.00 -1.66 21.01
N LEU A 34 13.19 -2.67 20.16
CA LEU A 34 13.63 -4.00 20.58
C LEU A 34 15.04 -4.00 21.20
N GLN A 35 15.91 -3.05 20.83
CA GLN A 35 17.22 -2.87 21.48
C GLN A 35 17.11 -2.57 22.99
N GLN A 36 15.98 -2.03 23.45
CA GLN A 36 15.73 -1.74 24.86
C GLN A 36 15.24 -2.97 25.63
N TRP A 37 14.88 -4.06 24.95
CA TRP A 37 14.26 -5.22 25.56
C TRP A 37 15.34 -6.24 25.96
N ARG A 38 15.42 -6.58 27.25
CA ARG A 38 16.33 -7.64 27.72
C ARG A 38 15.99 -9.02 27.18
N TRP A 39 14.70 -9.27 26.95
CA TRP A 39 14.21 -10.50 26.37
C TRP A 39 13.43 -10.20 25.10
N VAL A 40 14.15 -10.23 23.98
CA VAL A 40 13.62 -9.99 22.63
C VAL A 40 12.68 -11.16 22.25
N PRO A 41 11.48 -10.88 21.69
CA PRO A 41 10.56 -11.91 21.24
C PRO A 41 11.01 -12.52 19.89
N GLU A 42 10.43 -13.65 19.52
CA GLU A 42 10.47 -14.12 18.13
C GLU A 42 9.77 -13.08 17.25
N LEU A 43 10.46 -12.60 16.23
CA LEU A 43 9.99 -11.55 15.34
C LEU A 43 9.88 -12.09 13.91
N ARG A 44 8.74 -11.81 13.28
CA ARG A 44 8.58 -11.92 11.83
C ARG A 44 8.16 -10.57 11.29
N PHE A 45 8.67 -10.23 10.12
CA PHE A 45 8.42 -8.96 9.47
C PHE A 45 8.01 -9.23 8.03
N VAL A 46 6.83 -8.72 7.63
CA VAL A 46 6.34 -8.84 6.25
C VAL A 46 6.86 -7.66 5.46
N ASN A 47 7.67 -7.93 4.43
CA ASN A 47 8.30 -6.87 3.64
C ASN A 47 7.32 -6.20 2.67
N HIS A 48 6.45 -6.99 2.05
CA HIS A 48 5.53 -6.56 1.01
C HIS A 48 4.50 -7.65 0.72
N TYR A 49 3.37 -7.25 0.13
CA TYR A 49 2.30 -8.14 -0.32
C TYR A 49 1.63 -7.61 -1.61
N HIS A 50 2.32 -6.73 -2.33
CA HIS A 50 1.80 -5.96 -3.47
C HIS A 50 1.34 -6.81 -4.66
N ASP A 51 1.80 -8.06 -4.78
CA ASP A 51 1.49 -9.02 -5.82
C ASP A 51 0.68 -10.21 -5.30
N HIS A 52 0.24 -10.17 -4.04
CA HIS A 52 -0.56 -11.23 -3.46
C HIS A 52 -1.88 -11.40 -4.25
N PRO A 53 -2.26 -12.61 -4.68
CA PRO A 53 -3.42 -12.82 -5.54
C PRO A 53 -4.74 -12.25 -4.98
N ALA A 54 -4.94 -12.33 -3.66
CA ALA A 54 -6.13 -11.74 -3.02
C ALA A 54 -6.13 -10.21 -3.07
N TYR A 55 -4.96 -9.57 -3.05
CA TYR A 55 -4.84 -8.11 -3.13
C TYR A 55 -5.14 -7.61 -4.54
N ILE A 56 -4.54 -8.25 -5.55
CA ILE A 56 -4.81 -7.96 -6.96
C ILE A 56 -6.30 -8.14 -7.27
N ARG A 57 -6.91 -9.21 -6.75
CA ARG A 57 -8.35 -9.46 -6.88
C ARG A 57 -9.18 -8.37 -6.20
N ALA A 58 -8.87 -8.00 -4.96
CA ALA A 58 -9.61 -6.96 -4.24
C ALA A 58 -9.57 -5.60 -4.96
N LEU A 59 -8.41 -5.22 -5.51
CA LEU A 59 -8.28 -4.01 -6.34
C LEU A 59 -9.11 -4.11 -7.62
N ALA A 60 -9.04 -5.24 -8.33
CA ALA A 60 -9.81 -5.46 -9.55
C ALA A 60 -11.33 -5.42 -9.28
N ASP A 61 -11.78 -6.05 -8.20
CA ASP A 61 -13.19 -6.08 -7.80
C ASP A 61 -13.69 -4.67 -7.45
N SER A 62 -12.88 -3.86 -6.75
CA SER A 62 -13.19 -2.45 -6.45
C SER A 62 -13.32 -1.60 -7.73
N ILE A 63 -12.43 -1.80 -8.70
CA ILE A 63 -12.50 -1.13 -10.00
C ILE A 63 -13.75 -1.56 -10.78
N GLN A 64 -14.08 -2.85 -10.80
CA GLN A 64 -15.28 -3.34 -11.46
C GLN A 64 -16.56 -2.80 -10.80
N ALA A 65 -16.59 -2.72 -9.47
CA ALA A 65 -17.72 -2.14 -8.73
C ALA A 65 -17.90 -0.66 -9.07
N ALA A 66 -16.81 0.11 -9.15
CA ALA A 66 -16.85 1.50 -9.62
C ALA A 66 -17.47 1.58 -11.02
N TRP A 67 -17.02 0.75 -11.97
CA TRP A 67 -17.57 0.74 -13.34
C TRP A 67 -19.06 0.48 -13.43
N GLN A 68 -19.65 -0.29 -12.51
CA GLN A 68 -21.10 -0.50 -12.50
C GLN A 68 -21.88 0.79 -12.19
N THR A 69 -21.28 1.73 -11.47
CA THR A 69 -21.93 2.96 -11.02
C THR A 69 -21.54 4.19 -11.83
N THR A 70 -20.29 4.25 -12.31
CA THR A 70 -19.73 5.41 -13.01
C THR A 70 -19.48 5.15 -14.50
N GLY A 71 -19.71 3.92 -14.97
CA GLY A 71 -19.32 3.48 -16.30
C GLY A 71 -17.81 3.23 -16.42
N ARG A 72 -17.39 2.70 -17.57
CA ARG A 72 -15.97 2.48 -17.88
C ARG A 72 -15.30 3.82 -18.26
N PRO A 73 -14.07 4.07 -17.76
CA PRO A 73 -13.31 5.26 -18.13
C PRO A 73 -12.65 5.09 -19.50
N ASP A 74 -12.31 6.20 -20.14
CA ASP A 74 -11.41 6.22 -21.31
C ASP A 74 -9.97 5.86 -20.88
N LYS A 75 -9.59 6.23 -19.66
CA LYS A 75 -8.27 5.95 -19.08
C LYS A 75 -8.37 5.67 -17.57
N LEU A 76 -7.78 4.57 -17.13
CA LEU A 76 -7.60 4.23 -15.71
C LEU A 76 -6.16 4.56 -15.25
N LEU A 77 -6.01 5.42 -14.25
CA LEU A 77 -4.72 5.74 -13.67
C LEU A 77 -4.51 5.01 -12.35
N PHE A 78 -3.38 4.32 -12.24
CA PHE A 78 -2.86 3.81 -10.98
C PHE A 78 -1.87 4.82 -10.43
N SER A 79 -2.33 5.66 -9.49
CA SER A 79 -1.52 6.69 -8.86
C SER A 79 -0.86 6.17 -7.60
N PHE A 80 0.46 6.25 -7.52
CA PHE A 80 1.24 5.87 -6.33
C PHE A 80 1.91 7.09 -5.73
N HIS A 81 2.20 7.09 -4.43
CA HIS A 81 2.96 8.18 -3.84
C HIS A 81 4.35 8.26 -4.49
N GLY A 82 4.77 9.45 -4.88
CA GLY A 82 6.06 9.65 -5.52
C GLY A 82 7.20 9.43 -4.53
N LEU A 83 8.37 9.09 -5.06
CA LEU A 83 9.62 9.14 -4.32
C LEU A 83 10.64 9.94 -5.13
N PRO A 84 11.64 10.55 -4.49
CA PRO A 84 12.82 11.03 -5.18
C PRO A 84 13.45 9.94 -6.04
N GLN A 85 13.82 10.27 -7.28
CA GLN A 85 14.40 9.34 -8.26
C GLN A 85 15.64 8.60 -7.72
N ARG A 86 16.37 9.24 -6.80
CA ARG A 86 17.54 8.65 -6.14
C ARG A 86 17.24 7.34 -5.39
N TYR A 87 16.01 7.12 -4.89
CA TYR A 87 15.67 5.85 -4.22
C TYR A 87 15.71 4.69 -5.20
N LEU A 88 15.07 4.83 -6.37
CA LEU A 88 15.18 3.82 -7.43
C LEU A 88 16.64 3.61 -7.85
N ASN A 89 17.39 4.69 -8.04
CA ASN A 89 18.81 4.60 -8.42
C ASN A 89 19.67 3.91 -7.35
N ALA A 90 19.26 3.97 -6.08
CA ALA A 90 19.90 3.28 -4.97
C ALA A 90 19.44 1.83 -4.78
N GLY A 91 18.56 1.32 -5.64
CA GLY A 91 18.08 -0.06 -5.61
C GLY A 91 16.79 -0.28 -4.84
N ASP A 92 16.05 0.78 -4.51
CA ASP A 92 14.73 0.65 -3.91
C ASP A 92 13.73 -0.02 -4.89
N PRO A 93 13.06 -1.12 -4.50
CA PRO A 93 12.19 -1.86 -5.41
C PRO A 93 10.84 -1.17 -5.66
N TYR A 94 10.50 -0.12 -4.92
CA TYR A 94 9.16 0.50 -4.92
C TYR A 94 8.61 0.76 -6.32
N PHE A 95 9.39 1.42 -7.19
CA PHE A 95 8.96 1.74 -8.55
C PHE A 95 8.56 0.49 -9.34
N CYS A 96 9.38 -0.56 -9.29
CA CYS A 96 9.12 -1.82 -9.97
C CYS A 96 7.89 -2.54 -9.39
N GLU A 97 7.71 -2.48 -8.08
CA GLU A 97 6.55 -3.08 -7.40
C GLU A 97 5.24 -2.35 -7.73
N CYS A 98 5.24 -1.03 -7.80
CA CYS A 98 4.11 -0.22 -8.25
C CYS A 98 3.66 -0.63 -9.67
N HIS A 99 4.61 -0.68 -10.61
CA HIS A 99 4.34 -1.11 -11.98
C HIS A 99 3.83 -2.55 -12.06
N LYS A 100 4.41 -3.47 -11.26
CA LYS A 100 3.97 -4.86 -11.20
C LYS A 100 2.55 -4.98 -10.64
N THR A 101 2.20 -4.24 -9.58
CA THR A 101 0.83 -4.22 -9.05
C THR A 101 -0.16 -3.73 -10.11
N ALA A 102 0.11 -2.57 -10.72
CA ALA A 102 -0.75 -2.00 -11.75
C ALA A 102 -0.94 -2.97 -12.95
N ARG A 103 0.16 -3.58 -13.42
CA ARG A 103 0.12 -4.58 -14.49
C ARG A 103 -0.73 -5.80 -14.12
N LEU A 104 -0.53 -6.38 -12.93
CA LEU A 104 -1.29 -7.56 -12.48
C LEU A 104 -2.78 -7.26 -12.36
N VAL A 105 -3.15 -6.07 -11.87
CA VAL A 105 -4.56 -5.65 -11.82
C VAL A 105 -5.13 -5.45 -13.23
N ALA A 106 -4.38 -4.81 -14.13
CA ALA A 106 -4.82 -4.64 -15.52
C ALA A 106 -4.99 -5.98 -16.26
N GLU A 107 -4.08 -6.93 -16.05
CA GLU A 107 -4.18 -8.31 -16.56
C GLU A 107 -5.43 -9.02 -16.00
N GLN A 108 -5.68 -8.92 -14.69
CA GLN A 108 -6.88 -9.47 -14.03
C GLN A 108 -8.17 -8.88 -14.61
N LEU A 109 -8.16 -7.60 -14.99
CA LEU A 109 -9.29 -6.88 -15.61
C LEU A 109 -9.36 -7.05 -17.14
N GLN A 110 -8.38 -7.72 -17.74
CA GLN A 110 -8.24 -7.88 -19.20
C GLN A 110 -8.25 -6.54 -19.94
N LEU A 111 -7.56 -5.54 -19.37
CA LEU A 111 -7.43 -4.21 -19.96
C LEU A 111 -6.34 -4.18 -21.03
N ASP A 112 -6.65 -3.52 -22.14
CA ASP A 112 -5.64 -3.17 -23.14
C ASP A 112 -4.61 -2.19 -22.55
N ALA A 113 -3.34 -2.32 -22.93
CA ALA A 113 -2.24 -1.48 -22.42
C ALA A 113 -2.44 0.02 -22.69
N THR A 114 -3.26 0.39 -23.67
CA THR A 114 -3.59 1.79 -23.97
C THR A 114 -4.60 2.41 -23.00
N LEU A 115 -5.36 1.59 -22.27
CA LEU A 115 -6.47 2.03 -21.42
C LEU A 115 -6.05 2.33 -19.98
N TRP A 116 -4.81 2.06 -19.60
CA TRP A 116 -4.31 2.37 -18.26
C TRP A 116 -2.91 2.95 -18.28
N GLU A 117 -2.50 3.55 -17.16
CA GLU A 117 -1.15 4.08 -16.97
C GLU A 117 -0.82 4.14 -15.47
N THR A 118 0.45 3.93 -15.13
CA THR A 118 0.96 4.13 -13.77
C THR A 118 1.53 5.53 -13.65
N THR A 119 1.13 6.28 -12.62
CA THR A 119 1.59 7.63 -12.35
C THR A 119 2.03 7.79 -10.89
N PHE A 120 2.76 8.86 -10.59
CA PHE A 120 3.27 9.15 -9.26
C PHE A 120 2.79 10.54 -8.81
N GLN A 121 2.14 10.59 -7.64
CA GLN A 121 1.60 11.81 -7.01
C GLN A 121 2.52 12.36 -5.93
N SER A 122 2.17 13.48 -5.31
CA SER A 122 2.82 14.04 -4.13
C SER A 122 4.34 14.19 -4.26
N ARG A 123 4.78 15.32 -4.82
CA ARG A 123 6.21 15.65 -4.99
C ARG A 123 6.56 16.90 -4.20
N PHE A 124 7.79 16.93 -3.65
CA PHE A 124 8.28 18.05 -2.85
C PHE A 124 9.72 18.41 -3.21
N GLY A 125 10.01 19.70 -3.20
CA GLY A 125 11.34 20.23 -3.49
C GLY A 125 11.73 20.15 -4.97
N PRO A 126 12.97 20.57 -5.30
CA PRO A 126 13.41 20.75 -6.68
C PRO A 126 14.07 19.50 -7.29
N GLU A 127 14.33 18.45 -6.52
CA GLU A 127 14.97 17.24 -7.06
C GLU A 127 14.01 16.48 -8.01
N PRO A 128 14.51 15.65 -8.95
CA PRO A 128 13.65 14.80 -9.78
C PRO A 128 12.98 13.69 -8.96
N TRP A 129 11.68 13.50 -9.17
CA TRP A 129 10.89 12.42 -8.57
C TRP A 129 10.53 11.38 -9.63
N LEU A 130 10.03 10.21 -9.18
CA LEU A 130 9.50 9.18 -10.05
C LEU A 130 8.42 9.75 -10.97
N GLN A 131 8.47 9.33 -12.24
CA GLN A 131 7.61 9.81 -13.32
C GLN A 131 6.89 8.63 -13.99
N PRO A 132 5.75 8.87 -14.65
CA PRO A 132 5.12 10.18 -14.92
C PRO A 132 4.36 10.77 -13.73
N TYR A 133 4.28 12.10 -13.63
CA TYR A 133 3.58 12.78 -12.54
C TYR A 133 2.06 12.78 -12.74
N THR A 134 1.29 12.46 -11.70
CA THR A 134 -0.18 12.29 -11.81
C THR A 134 -0.89 13.56 -12.28
N ASP A 135 -0.54 14.71 -11.70
CA ASP A 135 -1.13 16.02 -12.04
C ASP A 135 -0.92 16.41 -13.51
N HIS A 136 0.32 16.33 -13.99
CA HIS A 136 0.66 16.61 -15.38
C HIS A 136 0.07 15.60 -16.36
N THR A 137 -0.02 14.32 -15.95
CA THR A 137 -0.62 13.27 -16.79
C THR A 137 -2.10 13.54 -16.98
N LEU A 138 -2.83 13.90 -15.93
CA LEU A 138 -4.24 14.28 -16.02
C LEU A 138 -4.46 15.50 -16.91
N GLU A 139 -3.67 16.56 -16.74
CA GLU A 139 -3.74 17.75 -17.59
C GLU A 139 -3.49 17.39 -19.08
N LYS A 140 -2.47 16.57 -19.34
CA LYS A 140 -2.13 16.11 -20.68
C LYS A 140 -3.25 15.28 -21.30
N LEU A 141 -3.83 14.32 -20.56
CA LEU A 141 -4.90 13.45 -21.05
C LEU A 141 -6.15 14.25 -21.42
N ALA A 142 -6.54 15.22 -20.58
CA ALA A 142 -7.65 16.13 -20.88
C ALA A 142 -7.41 16.92 -22.18
N LYS A 143 -6.23 17.52 -22.34
CA LYS A 143 -5.85 18.25 -23.57
C LYS A 143 -5.80 17.36 -24.82
N GLN A 144 -5.58 16.06 -24.64
CA GLN A 144 -5.58 15.06 -25.72
C GLN A 144 -6.99 14.53 -26.05
N GLY A 145 -8.03 15.01 -25.36
CA GLY A 145 -9.42 14.64 -25.62
C GLY A 145 -9.92 13.44 -24.80
N THR A 146 -9.17 13.01 -23.77
CA THR A 146 -9.70 12.03 -22.79
C THR A 146 -10.82 12.70 -22.01
N GLU A 147 -12.04 12.18 -22.08
CA GLU A 147 -13.21 12.81 -21.46
C GLU A 147 -13.48 12.25 -20.07
N HIS A 148 -13.27 10.95 -19.87
CA HIS A 148 -13.55 10.24 -18.62
C HIS A 148 -12.31 9.53 -18.09
N VAL A 149 -11.85 9.93 -16.90
CA VAL A 149 -10.77 9.23 -16.17
C VAL A 149 -11.26 8.66 -14.85
N GLN A 150 -10.68 7.52 -14.49
CA GLN A 150 -10.73 6.98 -13.14
C GLN A 150 -9.33 6.89 -12.55
N VAL A 151 -9.19 7.20 -11.26
CA VAL A 151 -7.92 7.15 -10.54
C VAL A 151 -8.08 6.26 -9.32
N ILE A 152 -7.18 5.30 -9.13
CA ILE A 152 -7.06 4.46 -7.94
C ILE A 152 -5.67 4.64 -7.34
N CYS A 153 -5.56 4.51 -6.01
CA CYS A 153 -4.30 4.67 -5.27
C CYS A 153 -3.89 3.38 -4.53
N PRO A 154 -3.32 2.35 -5.21
CA PRO A 154 -3.07 1.06 -4.59
C PRO A 154 -2.04 1.13 -3.46
N GLY A 155 -1.15 2.12 -3.45
CA GLY A 155 -0.14 2.29 -2.39
C GLY A 155 -0.69 2.57 -0.99
N PHE A 156 -2.00 2.81 -0.86
CA PHE A 156 -2.67 3.11 0.40
C PHE A 156 -3.70 2.04 0.77
N ALA A 157 -3.56 1.47 1.97
CA ALA A 157 -4.52 0.51 2.51
C ALA A 157 -5.87 1.16 2.89
N ALA A 158 -5.84 2.43 3.28
CA ALA A 158 -6.99 3.22 3.67
C ALA A 158 -6.87 4.65 3.13
N ASP A 159 -8.00 5.32 2.97
CA ASP A 159 -8.02 6.71 2.50
C ASP A 159 -7.36 7.66 3.50
N CYS A 160 -6.62 8.62 2.96
CA CYS A 160 -5.87 9.61 3.71
C CYS A 160 -5.95 10.98 3.01
N LEU A 161 -5.17 11.95 3.49
CA LEU A 161 -5.18 13.30 2.94
C LEU A 161 -4.74 13.30 1.47
N GLU A 162 -3.71 12.54 1.16
CA GLU A 162 -3.13 12.39 -0.17
C GLU A 162 -4.12 11.77 -1.18
N THR A 163 -5.05 10.92 -0.73
CA THR A 163 -6.07 10.37 -1.62
C THR A 163 -7.31 11.28 -1.73
N LEU A 164 -7.80 11.80 -0.61
CA LEU A 164 -9.06 12.55 -0.60
C LEU A 164 -8.92 14.01 -1.01
N GLU A 165 -7.81 14.66 -0.67
CA GLU A 165 -7.58 16.07 -1.01
C GLU A 165 -6.79 16.18 -2.31
N GLU A 166 -5.59 15.61 -2.37
CA GLU A 166 -4.74 15.76 -3.56
C GLU A 166 -5.37 15.06 -4.78
N ILE A 167 -5.73 13.78 -4.68
CA ILE A 167 -6.27 13.06 -5.84
C ILE A 167 -7.72 13.44 -6.12
N ASN A 168 -8.60 13.31 -5.14
CA ASN A 168 -10.03 13.45 -5.39
C ASN A 168 -10.48 14.92 -5.52
N GLN A 169 -9.76 15.90 -4.95
CA GLN A 169 -10.13 17.32 -5.10
C GLN A 169 -9.20 18.06 -6.08
N GLN A 170 -7.90 18.14 -5.78
CA GLN A 170 -6.98 18.98 -6.56
C GLN A 170 -6.80 18.43 -7.98
N ASN A 171 -6.47 17.15 -8.13
CA ASN A 171 -6.27 16.51 -9.43
C ASN A 171 -7.57 16.39 -10.25
N ARG A 172 -8.73 16.23 -9.58
CA ARG A 172 -10.04 16.39 -10.23
C ARG A 172 -10.17 17.77 -10.88
N VAL A 173 -9.87 18.83 -10.13
CA VAL A 173 -9.96 20.21 -10.64
C VAL A 173 -9.02 20.41 -11.83
N ILE A 174 -7.80 19.87 -11.77
CA ILE A 174 -6.83 19.93 -12.88
C ILE A 174 -7.42 19.29 -14.15
N PHE A 175 -7.91 18.05 -14.04
CA PHE A 175 -8.45 17.32 -15.20
C PHE A 175 -9.66 18.04 -15.82
N LEU A 176 -10.63 18.45 -14.99
CA LEU A 176 -11.85 19.09 -15.46
C LEU A 176 -11.56 20.48 -16.07
N THR A 177 -10.65 21.26 -15.47
CA THR A 177 -10.27 22.58 -15.98
C THR A 177 -9.49 22.48 -17.30
N ALA A 178 -8.73 21.40 -17.49
CA ALA A 178 -7.97 21.15 -18.72
C ALA A 178 -8.82 20.63 -19.90
N GLY A 179 -10.14 20.46 -19.72
CA GLY A 179 -11.08 20.05 -20.77
C GLY A 179 -11.65 18.64 -20.62
N GLY A 180 -11.25 17.89 -19.60
CA GLY A 180 -11.88 16.62 -19.25
C GLY A 180 -13.31 16.81 -18.74
N LYS A 181 -14.16 15.79 -18.86
CA LYS A 181 -15.59 15.88 -18.52
C LYS A 181 -15.96 15.15 -17.25
N THR A 182 -15.33 14.01 -16.99
CA THR A 182 -15.72 13.10 -15.91
C THR A 182 -14.48 12.58 -15.19
N PHE A 183 -14.45 12.76 -13.87
CA PHE A 183 -13.37 12.30 -13.00
C PHE A 183 -13.94 11.52 -11.82
N HIS A 184 -13.51 10.28 -11.67
CA HIS A 184 -13.88 9.44 -10.54
C HIS A 184 -12.64 8.93 -9.81
N TYR A 185 -12.58 9.20 -8.51
CA TYR A 185 -11.64 8.55 -7.62
C TYR A 185 -12.26 7.23 -7.14
N ILE A 186 -11.50 6.15 -7.24
CA ILE A 186 -11.86 4.84 -6.68
C ILE A 186 -11.24 4.79 -5.28
N PRO A 187 -12.06 4.73 -4.20
CA PRO A 187 -11.58 4.72 -2.83
C PRO A 187 -10.53 3.64 -2.57
N ALA A 188 -9.67 3.88 -1.57
CA ALA A 188 -8.81 2.84 -1.05
C ALA A 188 -9.65 1.65 -0.58
N LEU A 189 -9.01 0.48 -0.43
CA LEU A 189 -9.74 -0.72 -0.05
C LEU A 189 -10.35 -0.63 1.36
N ASN A 190 -9.86 0.25 2.24
CA ASN A 190 -10.47 0.57 3.52
C ASN A 190 -10.89 -0.71 4.29
N THR A 191 -12.17 -0.87 4.60
CA THR A 191 -12.74 -2.02 5.30
C THR A 191 -13.46 -3.00 4.36
N GLU A 192 -13.17 -2.97 3.06
CA GLU A 192 -13.76 -3.89 2.10
C GLU A 192 -13.46 -5.34 2.50
N PRO A 193 -14.45 -6.26 2.42
CA PRO A 193 -14.26 -7.64 2.83
C PRO A 193 -13.04 -8.33 2.18
N GLY A 194 -12.78 -8.03 0.90
CA GLY A 194 -11.62 -8.56 0.18
C GLY A 194 -10.28 -8.10 0.76
N HIS A 195 -10.22 -6.90 1.33
CA HIS A 195 -9.02 -6.38 1.97
C HIS A 195 -8.79 -6.99 3.35
N ILE A 196 -9.85 -7.14 4.14
CA ILE A 196 -9.79 -7.83 5.44
C ILE A 196 -9.35 -9.28 5.23
N GLN A 197 -9.91 -9.96 4.22
CA GLN A 197 -9.52 -11.33 3.89
C GLN A 197 -8.05 -11.41 3.47
N LEU A 198 -7.58 -10.49 2.61
CA LEU A 198 -6.15 -10.39 2.28
C LEU A 198 -5.28 -10.26 3.52
N MET A 199 -5.63 -9.36 4.45
CA MET A 199 -4.83 -9.18 5.67
C MET A 199 -4.78 -10.47 6.49
N ALA A 200 -5.91 -11.17 6.61
CA ALA A 200 -5.97 -12.46 7.28
C ALA A 200 -5.10 -13.52 6.58
N ASP A 201 -5.14 -13.60 5.25
CA ASP A 201 -4.36 -14.54 4.46
C ASP A 201 -2.86 -14.31 4.62
N VAL A 202 -2.41 -13.04 4.54
CA VAL A 202 -1.00 -12.67 4.75
C VAL A 202 -0.56 -13.03 6.17
N ILE A 203 -1.37 -12.73 7.18
CA ILE A 203 -1.06 -13.09 8.57
C ILE A 203 -0.97 -14.61 8.72
N GLN A 204 -1.91 -15.38 8.16
CA GLN A 204 -1.90 -16.83 8.24
C GLN A 204 -0.68 -17.43 7.51
N GLN A 205 -0.33 -16.93 6.33
CA GLN A 205 0.84 -17.37 5.59
C GLN A 205 2.12 -17.16 6.41
N HIS A 206 2.26 -16.00 7.06
CA HIS A 206 3.45 -15.63 7.81
C HIS A 206 3.47 -16.11 9.26
N ALA A 207 2.37 -16.60 9.82
CA ALA A 207 2.28 -17.07 11.21
C ALA A 207 1.73 -18.50 11.35
N SER A 208 1.60 -19.26 10.26
CA SER A 208 0.94 -20.57 10.24
C SER A 208 1.40 -21.52 11.34
N ASP A 209 2.71 -21.74 11.50
CA ASP A 209 3.28 -22.58 12.56
C ASP A 209 3.00 -22.01 13.96
N TRP A 210 3.04 -20.68 14.14
CA TRP A 210 2.70 -20.05 15.41
C TRP A 210 1.25 -20.26 15.81
N LEU A 211 0.33 -20.31 14.84
CA LEU A 211 -1.10 -20.52 15.07
C LEU A 211 -1.45 -21.97 15.40
N THR A 212 -0.60 -22.93 15.00
CA THR A 212 -0.80 -24.37 15.27
C THR A 212 -0.26 -24.82 16.63
N ILE A 213 0.62 -24.02 17.26
CA ILE A 213 1.23 -24.36 18.55
C ILE A 213 0.29 -23.90 19.67
N PRO A 214 -0.18 -24.78 20.56
CA PRO A 214 -0.99 -24.36 21.70
C PRO A 214 -0.21 -23.40 22.60
N PRO A 215 -0.88 -22.42 23.24
CA PRO A 215 -0.21 -21.47 24.12
C PRO A 215 0.56 -22.22 25.21
N GLN A 216 1.88 -21.99 25.28
CA GLN A 216 2.70 -22.56 26.34
C GLN A 216 2.31 -21.90 27.68
N ASN A 217 1.88 -22.73 28.63
CA ASN A 217 1.59 -22.31 30.00
C ASN A 217 2.85 -22.10 30.85
N ASP A 218 4.05 -22.30 30.29
CA ASP A 218 5.27 -21.94 31.00
C ASP A 218 5.43 -20.42 30.95
N LYS A 219 5.64 -19.82 32.12
CA LYS A 219 5.77 -18.37 32.30
C LYS A 219 7.16 -18.06 32.88
N PRO A 220 8.25 -18.18 32.09
CA PRO A 220 9.60 -17.96 32.60
C PRO A 220 9.79 -16.53 33.12
N SER A 221 9.04 -15.56 32.61
CA SER A 221 9.02 -14.18 33.13
C SER A 221 8.47 -14.10 34.55
N GLU A 222 7.41 -14.83 34.87
CA GLU A 222 6.89 -14.88 36.25
C GLU A 222 7.87 -15.59 37.19
N ARG A 223 8.51 -16.67 36.71
CA ARG A 223 9.58 -17.36 37.47
C ARG A 223 10.79 -16.46 37.70
N ALA A 224 11.21 -15.68 36.70
CA ALA A 224 12.31 -14.74 36.83
C ALA A 224 11.97 -13.59 37.81
N MET A 225 10.75 -13.06 37.76
CA MET A 225 10.28 -12.06 38.73
C MET A 225 10.23 -12.63 40.16
N ALA A 226 9.79 -13.88 40.33
CA ALA A 226 9.82 -14.57 41.62
C ALA A 226 11.25 -14.75 42.18
N LEU A 227 12.27 -14.76 41.31
CA LEU A 227 13.69 -14.78 41.66
C LEU A 227 14.30 -13.37 41.79
N GLY A 228 13.50 -12.30 41.74
CA GLY A 228 13.92 -10.92 41.96
C GLY A 228 14.35 -10.15 40.71
N ALA A 229 14.09 -10.67 39.50
CA ALA A 229 14.32 -9.92 38.27
C ALA A 229 13.42 -8.69 38.19
N LYS A 230 13.99 -7.55 37.78
CA LYS A 230 13.23 -6.33 37.47
C LYS A 230 12.77 -6.38 36.01
N SER A 231 11.50 -6.01 35.79
CA SER A 231 10.80 -6.07 34.50
C SER A 231 11.43 -5.21 33.41
#